data_AF-A0A484MG13-F1
#
_entry.id   AF-A0A484MG13-F1
#
_cell.length_a   1.000
_cell.length_b   1.000
_cell.length_c   1.000
_cell.angle_alpha   90.00
_cell.angle_beta   90.00
_cell.angle_gamma   90.00
#
_symmetry.space_group_name_H-M   'P 1'
#
loop_
_entity.id
_entity.type
_entity.pdbx_description
1 polymer ?
#
loop_
_entity_poly.entity_id
_entity_poly.type
_entity_poly.pdbx_seq_one_letter_code
_entity_poly.pdbx_strand_id
1 'polypeptide(L)'
;MKHIVKIFTILVAVSSLWMWLLKTAVFPESYTWLLPIYFIVSLGCYGLVMVGVGLMQFPTCPQEAVLLQQDIVEAQTFLKTRGVDVG
;
A
#
# COMPACT_ATOMS: atom_id res chain seq x y z
N MET A 1 0.45 35.38 1.19
CA MET A 1 -0.86 35.13 0.52
C MET A 1 -0.75 34.89 -0.99
N LYS A 2 -0.04 35.72 -1.77
CA LYS A 2 0.07 35.56 -3.24
C LYS A 2 0.62 34.20 -3.71
N HIS A 3 1.58 33.62 -2.98
CA HIS A 3 2.15 32.31 -3.32
C HIS A 3 1.18 31.15 -3.06
N ILE A 4 0.41 31.21 -1.96
CA ILE A 4 -0.58 30.20 -1.62
C ILE A 4 -1.66 30.15 -2.69
N VAL A 5 -2.16 31.32 -3.13
CA VAL A 5 -3.15 31.41 -4.21
C VAL A 5 -2.60 30.86 -5.52
N LYS A 6 -1.35 31.18 -5.89
CA LYS A 6 -0.69 30.62 -7.08
C LYS A 6 -0.61 29.09 -7.05
N ILE A 7 -0.18 28.53 -5.92
CA ILE A 7 -0.09 27.08 -5.73
C ILE A 7 -1.48 26.45 -5.86
N PHE A 8 -2.49 27.06 -5.24
CA PHE A 8 -3.86 26.57 -5.30
C PHE A 8 -4.42 26.62 -6.73
N THR A 9 -4.16 27.70 -7.48
CA THR A 9 -4.58 27.80 -8.88
C THR A 9 -3.89 26.79 -9.79
N ILE A 10 -2.60 26.51 -9.56
CA ILE A 10 -1.86 25.50 -10.32
C ILE A 10 -2.41 24.11 -9.99
N LEU A 11 -2.68 23.82 -8.71
CA LEU A 11 -3.27 22.56 -8.27
C LEU A 11 -4.63 22.32 -8.94
N VAL A 12 -5.49 23.34 -8.98
CA VAL A 12 -6.81 23.29 -9.63
C VAL A 12 -6.70 23.13 -11.15
N ALA A 13 -5.73 23.80 -11.79
CA ALA A 13 -5.49 23.66 -13.22
C ALA A 13 -4.98 22.25 -13.57
N VAL A 14 -4.06 21.71 -12.78
CA VAL A 14 -3.52 20.36 -12.99
C VAL A 14 -4.59 19.29 -12.76
N SER A 15 -5.43 19.43 -11.72
CA SER A 15 -6.51 18.47 -11.45
C SER A 15 -7.61 18.49 -12.52
N SER A 16 -7.98 19.66 -13.00
CA SER A 16 -8.97 19.80 -14.09
C SER A 16 -8.44 19.26 -15.42
N LEU A 17 -7.17 19.54 -15.74
CA LEU A 17 -6.51 18.97 -16.91
C LEU A 17 -6.45 17.44 -16.82
N TRP A 18 -6.10 16.89 -15.65
CA TRP A 18 -6.10 15.45 -15.42
C TRP A 18 -7.47 14.83 -15.60
N MET A 19 -8.53 15.41 -15.03
CA MET A 19 -9.89 14.91 -15.20
C MET A 19 -10.37 14.97 -16.65
N TRP A 20 -9.97 16.01 -17.39
CA TRP A 20 -10.28 16.13 -18.81
C TRP A 20 -9.58 15.06 -19.65
N LEU A 21 -8.28 14.85 -19.45
CA LEU A 21 -7.52 13.79 -20.10
C LEU A 21 -8.06 12.40 -19.76
N LEU A 22 -8.45 12.17 -18.51
CA LEU A 22 -9.04 10.89 -18.09
C LEU A 22 -10.37 10.62 -18.83
N LYS A 23 -11.18 11.68 -18.99
CA LYS A 23 -12.47 11.60 -19.69
C LYS A 23 -12.31 11.35 -21.18
N THR A 24 -11.28 11.89 -21.84
CA THR A 24 -11.05 11.71 -23.28
C THR A 24 -10.36 10.39 -23.64
N ALA A 25 -9.46 9.91 -22.78
CA ALA A 25 -8.64 8.74 -23.10
C ALA A 25 -9.29 7.39 -22.76
N VAL A 26 -10.19 7.32 -21.76
CA VAL A 26 -10.55 6.03 -21.14
C VAL A 26 -12.01 5.63 -21.30
N PHE A 27 -12.98 6.55 -21.49
CA PHE A 27 -14.41 6.19 -21.39
C PHE A 27 -15.33 6.78 -22.46
N PRO A 28 -16.20 5.96 -23.11
CA PRO A 28 -17.37 6.46 -23.82
C PRO A 28 -18.37 7.09 -22.84
N GLU A 29 -19.02 8.19 -23.24
CA GLU A 29 -19.90 9.01 -22.36
C GLU A 29 -21.02 8.22 -21.68
N SER A 30 -21.42 7.07 -22.23
CA SER A 30 -22.46 6.21 -21.68
C SER A 30 -22.09 5.56 -20.33
N TYR A 31 -20.80 5.36 -20.04
CA TYR A 31 -20.35 4.67 -18.81
C TYR A 31 -19.69 5.59 -17.79
N THR A 32 -19.70 6.91 -18.03
CA THR A 32 -19.10 7.90 -17.12
C THR A 32 -19.72 7.86 -15.71
N TRP A 33 -20.97 7.40 -15.58
CA TRP A 33 -21.64 7.22 -14.28
C TRP A 33 -21.00 6.12 -13.41
N LEU A 34 -20.37 5.11 -14.02
CA LEU A 34 -19.70 4.02 -13.28
C LEU A 34 -18.26 4.37 -12.88
N LEU A 35 -17.72 5.50 -13.36
CA LEU A 35 -16.34 5.92 -13.11
C LEU A 35 -15.95 5.94 -11.62
N PRO A 36 -16.81 6.42 -10.69
CA PRO A 36 -16.51 6.37 -9.25
C PRO A 36 -16.35 4.93 -8.73
N ILE A 37 -17.14 3.99 -9.25
CA ILE A 37 -17.09 2.58 -8.83
C ILE A 37 -15.80 1.95 -9.33
N TYR A 38 -15.43 2.17 -10.59
CA TYR A 38 -14.15 1.69 -11.14
C TYR A 38 -12.96 2.27 -10.36
N PHE A 39 -13.03 3.54 -9.96
CA PHE A 39 -11.99 4.14 -9.13
C PHE A 39 -11.87 3.46 -7.77
N ILE A 40 -12.98 3.24 -7.06
CA ILE A 40 -12.99 2.53 -5.77
C ILE A 40 -12.43 1.11 -5.92
N VAL A 41 -12.86 0.36 -6.94
CA VAL A 41 -12.38 -1.00 -7.20
C VAL A 41 -10.87 -1.00 -7.49
N SER A 42 -10.39 -0.08 -8.33
CA SER A 42 -8.97 0.02 -8.67
C SER A 42 -8.11 0.37 -7.45
N LEU A 43 -8.57 1.30 -6.60
CA LEU A 43 -7.91 1.64 -5.35
C LEU A 43 -7.88 0.46 -4.38
N GLY A 44 -8.99 -0.29 -4.29
CA GLY A 44 -9.08 -1.52 -3.51
C GLY A 44 -8.07 -2.57 -3.97
N CYS A 45 -8.02 -2.83 -5.28
CA CYS A 45 -7.03 -3.74 -5.87
C CYS A 45 -5.60 -3.27 -5.62
N TYR A 46 -5.29 -1.99 -5.80
CA TYR A 46 -3.99 -1.42 -5.49
C TYR A 46 -3.60 -1.63 -4.02
N GLY A 47 -4.52 -1.37 -3.09
CA GLY A 47 -4.30 -1.60 -1.66
C GLY A 47 -4.01 -3.05 -1.33
N LEU A 48 -4.79 -3.99 -1.90
CA LEU A 48 -4.56 -5.43 -1.72
C LEU A 48 -3.21 -5.87 -2.27
N VAL A 49 -2.82 -5.36 -3.45
CA VAL A 49 -1.50 -5.65 -4.03
C VAL A 49 -0.38 -5.10 -3.16
N MET A 50 -0.48 -3.87 -2.67
CA MET A 50 0.52 -3.26 -1.79
C MET A 50 0.68 -4.04 -0.48
N VAL A 51 -0.43 -4.49 0.13
CA VAL A 51 -0.38 -5.35 1.32
C VAL A 51 0.21 -6.72 0.97
N GLY A 52 -0.21 -7.33 -0.14
CA GLY A 52 0.32 -8.61 -0.60
C GLY A 52 1.82 -8.56 -0.85
N VAL A 53 2.30 -7.51 -1.50
CA VAL A 53 3.73 -7.24 -1.71
C VAL A 53 4.43 -7.01 -0.38
N GLY A 54 3.86 -6.24 0.55
CA GLY A 54 4.45 -6.05 1.88
C GLY A 54 4.54 -7.34 2.72
N LEU A 55 3.59 -8.26 2.54
CA LEU A 55 3.63 -9.59 3.17
C LEU A 55 4.62 -10.53 2.47
N MET A 56 4.74 -10.48 1.14
CA MET A 56 5.74 -11.27 0.41
C MET A 56 7.16 -10.73 0.64
N GLN A 57 7.30 -9.41 0.72
CA GLN A 57 8.50 -8.68 1.09
C GLN A 57 8.45 -8.30 2.56
N PHE A 58 8.17 -9.27 3.46
CA PHE A 58 8.53 -9.10 4.87
C PHE A 58 9.89 -8.39 4.91
N PRO A 59 10.09 -7.33 5.72
CA PRO A 59 11.34 -6.60 5.75
C PRO A 59 12.44 -7.56 6.16
N THR A 60 13.06 -8.20 5.18
CA THR A 60 14.20 -9.09 5.34
C THR A 60 15.39 -8.17 5.51
N CYS A 61 15.40 -7.41 6.60
CA CYS A 61 16.63 -6.94 7.18
C CYS A 61 17.37 -8.21 7.59
N PRO A 62 18.45 -8.62 6.89
CA PRO A 62 19.13 -9.88 7.17
C PRO A 62 19.60 -9.95 8.63
N GLN A 63 19.86 -8.79 9.23
CA GLN A 63 20.25 -8.64 10.62
C GLN A 63 19.10 -8.94 11.61
N GLU A 64 17.87 -8.50 11.33
CA GLU A 64 16.72 -8.74 12.22
C GLU A 64 16.24 -10.19 12.15
N ALA A 65 16.35 -10.84 10.98
CA ALA A 65 16.06 -12.26 10.85
C ALA A 65 17.01 -13.12 11.72
N VAL A 66 18.30 -12.75 11.81
CA VAL A 66 19.26 -13.46 12.66
C VAL A 66 18.93 -13.29 14.14
N LEU A 67 18.57 -12.09 14.57
CA LEU A 67 18.14 -11.83 15.96
C LEU A 67 16.87 -12.61 16.30
N LEU A 68 15.88 -12.62 15.40
CA LEU A 68 14.65 -13.40 15.60
C LEU A 68 14.93 -14.90 15.75
N GLN A 69 15.86 -15.45 14.96
CA GLN A 69 16.26 -16.86 15.10
C GLN A 69 16.94 -17.14 16.45
N GLN A 70 17.74 -16.20 16.98
CA GLN A 70 18.33 -16.33 18.31
C GLN A 70 17.25 -16.35 19.39
N ASP A 71 16.28 -15.43 19.32
CA ASP A 71 15.16 -15.36 20.28
C ASP A 71 14.30 -16.64 20.24
N ILE A 72 14.07 -17.21 19.05
CA ILE A 72 13.35 -18.49 18.90
C ILE A 72 14.11 -19.62 19.60
N VAL A 73 15.43 -19.74 19.37
CA VAL A 73 16.24 -20.79 20.02
C VAL A 73 16.26 -20.61 21.53
N GLU A 74 16.40 -19.38 22.03
CA GLU A 74 16.35 -19.09 23.46
C GLU A 74 14.99 -19.49 24.06
N ALA A 75 13.88 -19.11 23.42
CA ALA A 75 12.55 -19.50 23.85
C ALA A 75 12.33 -21.03 23.85
N GLN A 76 12.80 -21.73 22.82
CA GLN A 76 12.74 -23.20 22.76
C GLN A 76 13.52 -23.84 23.91
N THR A 77 14.75 -23.37 24.19
CA THR A 77 15.55 -23.90 25.30
C THR A 77 14.90 -23.65 26.66
N PHE A 78 14.33 -22.47 26.87
CA PHE A 78 13.58 -22.14 28.09
C PHE A 78 12.38 -23.08 28.26
N LEU A 79 11.58 -23.30 27.21
CA LEU A 79 10.44 -24.21 27.27
C LEU A 79 10.88 -25.66 27.52
N LYS A 80 11.99 -26.09 26.93
CA LYS A 80 12.56 -27.42 27.16
C LYS A 80 12.99 -27.61 28.61
N THR A 81 13.56 -26.59 29.25
CA THR A 81 13.85 -26.64 30.70
C THR A 81 12.59 -26.73 31.57
N ARG A 82 11.43 -26.32 31.05
CA ARG A 82 10.11 -26.47 31.69
C ARG A 82 9.39 -27.77 31.29
N GLY A 83 10.03 -28.64 30.51
CA GLY A 83 9.47 -29.91 30.07
C GLY A 83 8.51 -29.83 28.87
N VAL A 84 8.48 -28.69 28.16
CA VAL A 84 7.67 -28.49 26.96
C VAL A 84 8.59 -28.49 25.74
N ASP A 85 8.48 -29.51 24.89
CA ASP A 85 9.26 -29.64 23.66
C ASP A 85 8.46 -29.06 22.48
N VAL A 86 9.00 -28.00 21.88
CA VAL A 86 8.49 -27.33 20.68
C VAL A 86 9.59 -27.48 19.63
N GLY A 87 9.41 -28.45 18.72
CA GLY A 87 10.45 -28.94 17.81
C GLY A 87 11.11 -27.92 16.89
#